data_AF-X1AKN0-F1
#
_entry.id   AF-X1AKN0-F1
#
_cell.length_a   1.000
_cell.length_b   1.000
_cell.length_c   1.000
_cell.angle_alpha   90.00
_cell.angle_beta   90.00
_cell.angle_gamma   90.00
#
_symmetry.space_group_name_H-M   'P 1'
#
loop_
_entity.id
_entity.type
_entity.pdbx_description
1 polymer ?
#
loop_
_entity_poly.entity_id
_entity_poly.type
_entity_poly.pdbx_seq_one_letter_code
_entity_poly.pdbx_strand_id
1 'polypeptide(L)'
;FIRHSHSLYLVVSHKKGEEAEVYVVEPMGMQVLVTVKLGNLQIRILTTPPFTKKMGEKIKLHFNANKIHLFDKNTEKSLLLD
;
A
#
# COMPACT_ATOMS: atom_id res chain seq x y z
N PHE A 1 -20.51 11.88 5.95
CA PHE A 1 -19.61 11.64 4.80
C PHE A 1 -18.80 10.39 5.07
N ILE A 2 -19.29 9.24 4.60
CA ILE A 2 -18.65 7.94 4.80
C ILE A 2 -17.43 7.91 3.86
N ARG A 3 -16.25 8.19 4.38
CA ARG A 3 -15.00 7.87 3.68
C ARG A 3 -14.86 6.35 3.69
N HIS A 4 -15.22 5.69 2.60
CA HIS A 4 -14.81 4.32 2.33
C HIS A 4 -13.28 4.29 2.12
N SER A 5 -12.55 4.38 3.22
CA SER A 5 -11.12 4.11 3.26
C SER A 5 -10.93 2.59 3.18
N HIS A 6 -10.97 2.04 1.97
CA HIS A 6 -10.49 0.69 1.72
C HIS A 6 -8.97 0.68 1.88
N SER A 7 -8.54 0.38 3.10
CA SER A 7 -7.13 0.26 3.47
C SER A 7 -6.61 -1.08 2.96
N LEU A 8 -5.72 -1.06 1.95
CA LEU A 8 -4.97 -2.24 1.54
C LEU A 8 -3.91 -2.56 2.59
N TYR A 9 -4.08 -3.66 3.33
CA TYR A 9 -3.08 -4.15 4.27
C TYR A 9 -2.00 -4.93 3.51
N LEU A 10 -0.84 -4.30 3.26
CA LEU A 10 0.32 -4.97 2.67
C LEU A 10 1.19 -5.56 3.80
N VAL A 11 1.33 -6.88 3.83
CA VAL A 11 2.24 -7.59 4.72
C VAL A 11 3.59 -7.75 4.03
N VAL A 12 4.63 -7.10 4.55
CA VAL A 12 6.01 -7.22 4.06
C VAL A 12 6.60 -8.54 4.55
N SER A 13 7.00 -9.45 3.65
CA SER A 13 7.64 -10.73 4.00
C SER A 13 8.85 -11.03 3.09
N HIS A 14 9.87 -11.73 3.59
CA HIS A 14 11.21 -11.83 2.97
C HIS A 14 11.36 -12.73 1.70
N LYS A 15 10.38 -12.80 0.78
CA LYS A 15 10.58 -13.53 -0.50
C LYS A 15 10.07 -12.74 -1.70
N LYS A 16 11.04 -12.36 -2.57
CA LYS A 16 10.95 -11.54 -3.81
C LYS A 16 9.89 -10.43 -3.78
N GLY A 17 10.33 -9.22 -3.46
CA GLY A 17 9.50 -8.03 -3.47
C GLY A 17 9.98 -7.04 -4.52
N GLU A 18 9.03 -6.32 -5.11
CA GLU A 18 9.31 -5.28 -6.09
C GLU A 18 9.89 -4.05 -5.38
N GLU A 19 10.93 -3.45 -5.96
CA GLU A 19 11.59 -2.29 -5.38
C GLU A 19 10.76 -1.03 -5.64
N ALA A 20 10.39 -0.34 -4.56
CA ALA A 20 9.65 0.91 -4.60
C ALA A 20 10.38 1.99 -3.81
N GLU A 21 10.22 3.24 -4.20
CA GLU A 21 10.82 4.39 -3.53
C GLU A 21 9.80 5.08 -2.63
N VAL A 22 10.17 5.39 -1.38
CA VAL A 22 9.33 6.17 -0.47
C VAL A 22 9.20 7.59 -1.01
N TYR A 23 7.97 8.01 -1.25
CA TYR A 23 7.66 9.35 -1.74
C TYR A 23 7.18 10.28 -0.62
N VAL A 24 6.29 9.79 0.26
CA VAL A 24 5.73 10.58 1.37
C VAL A 24 5.53 9.66 2.59
N VAL A 25 5.80 10.20 3.78
CA VAL A 25 5.53 9.55 5.07
C VAL A 25 4.71 10.50 5.93
N GLU A 26 3.49 10.10 6.28
CA GLU A 26 2.53 10.88 7.07
C GLU A 26 2.21 10.13 8.37
N PRO A 27 2.79 10.53 9.52
CA PRO A 27 2.39 10.00 10.82
C PRO A 27 0.97 10.45 11.19
N MET A 28 0.12 9.50 11.55
CA MET A 28 -1.30 9.69 11.88
C MET A 28 -1.63 9.08 13.24
N GLY A 29 -0.90 9.47 14.29
CA GLY A 29 -1.06 8.91 15.63
C GLY A 29 -0.60 7.45 15.70
N MET A 30 -1.54 6.51 15.81
CA MET A 30 -1.26 5.07 15.90
C MET A 30 -0.96 4.40 14.55
N GLN A 31 -1.04 5.15 13.46
CA GLN A 31 -0.76 4.69 12.10
C GLN A 31 0.25 5.60 11.41
N VAL A 32 0.86 5.09 10.35
CA VAL A 32 1.66 5.85 9.40
C VAL A 32 1.12 5.53 8.01
N LEU A 33 0.77 6.57 7.27
CA LEU A 33 0.45 6.46 5.86
C LEU A 33 1.73 6.71 5.06
N VAL A 34 2.14 5.73 4.27
CA VAL A 34 3.33 5.80 3.41
C VAL A 34 2.89 5.74 1.96
N THR A 35 3.29 6.73 1.17
CA THR A 35 3.14 6.68 -0.29
C THR A 35 4.47 6.27 -0.89
N VAL A 36 4.46 5.26 -1.74
CA VAL A 36 5.65 4.79 -2.47
C VAL A 36 5.41 4.78 -3.97
N LYS A 37 6.49 4.91 -4.74
CA LYS A 37 6.50 4.83 -6.20
C LYS A 37 7.07 3.48 -6.64
N LEU A 38 6.29 2.75 -7.44
CA LEU A 38 6.73 1.54 -8.13
C LEU A 38 6.59 1.78 -9.64
N GLY A 39 7.70 2.12 -10.30
CA GLY A 39 7.64 2.65 -11.67
C GLY A 39 6.75 3.89 -11.73
N ASN A 40 5.71 3.86 -12.58
CA ASN A 40 4.75 4.95 -12.74
C ASN A 40 3.56 4.87 -11.78
N LEU A 41 3.48 3.83 -10.93
CA LEU A 41 2.39 3.64 -9.98
C LEU A 41 2.72 4.33 -8.66
N GLN A 42 1.72 4.98 -8.06
CA GLN A 42 1.75 5.42 -6.67
C GLN A 42 0.90 4.47 -5.82
N ILE A 43 1.50 3.93 -4.77
CA ILE A 43 0.88 2.98 -3.86
C ILE A 43 0.83 3.61 -2.47
N ARG A 44 -0.36 3.64 -1.86
CA ARG A 44 -0.57 4.12 -0.49
C ARG A 44 -0.66 2.92 0.46
N ILE A 45 0.11 2.97 1.54
CA ILE A 45 0.30 1.88 2.49
C ILE A 45 0.00 2.42 3.88
N LEU A 46 -0.92 1.77 4.60
CA LEU A 46 -1.14 2.04 6.01
C LEU A 46 -0.38 1.01 6.84
N THR A 47 0.50 1.48 7.74
CA THR A 47 1.29 0.66 8.65
C THR A 47 1.22 1.24 10.07
N THR A 48 1.74 0.51 11.06
CA THR A 48 1.89 1.00 12.44
C THR A 48 3.30 1.59 12.65
N PRO A 49 3.47 2.59 13.55
CA PRO A 49 4.78 3.04 13.98
C PRO A 49 5.58 1.92 14.69
N PRO A 50 6.92 1.99 14.72
CA PRO A 50 7.75 2.97 14.01
C PRO A 50 7.96 2.57 12.54
N PHE A 51 7.74 3.53 11.63
CA PHE A 51 8.21 3.41 10.24
C PHE A 51 9.47 4.26 10.08
N THR A 52 10.61 3.62 9.84
CA THR A 52 11.92 4.26 9.93
C THR A 52 12.47 4.75 8.59
N LYS A 53 11.82 4.39 7.47
CA LYS A 53 12.25 4.77 6.13
C LYS A 53 11.83 6.20 5.81
N LYS A 54 12.72 6.93 5.13
CA LYS A 54 12.58 8.32 4.73
C LYS A 54 12.27 8.43 3.25
N MET A 55 11.77 9.59 2.85
CA MET A 55 11.61 9.94 1.43
C MET A 55 12.91 9.71 0.65
N GLY A 56 12.80 9.12 -0.54
CA GLY A 56 13.92 8.74 -1.39
C GLY A 56 14.53 7.37 -1.07
N GLU A 57 14.23 6.77 0.09
CA GLU A 57 14.73 5.43 0.40
C GLU A 57 13.93 4.34 -0.34
N LYS A 58 14.64 3.27 -0.69
CA LYS A 58 14.06 2.09 -1.32
C LYS A 58 13.49 1.13 -0.28
N ILE A 59 12.33 0.56 -0.60
CA ILE A 59 11.68 -0.52 0.13
C ILE A 59 11.32 -1.66 -0.82
N LYS A 60 11.10 -2.85 -0.28
CA LYS A 60 10.54 -3.99 -1.02
C LYS A 60 9.07 -4.14 -0.70
N LEU A 61 8.24 -4.15 -1.72
CA LEU A 61 6.82 -4.41 -1.61
C LEU A 61 6.53 -5.89 -1.81
N HIS A 62 5.70 -6.43 -0.92
CA HIS A 62 5.19 -7.79 -1.04
C HIS A 62 3.67 -7.73 -1.01
N PHE A 63 3.05 -8.40 -1.98
CA PHE A 63 1.61 -8.44 -2.14
C PHE A 63 1.11 -9.82 -1.71
N ASN A 64 0.20 -9.87 -0.76
CA ASN A 64 -0.52 -11.09 -0.45
C ASN A 64 -1.69 -11.21 -1.42
N ALA A 65 -1.52 -12.00 -2.50
CA ALA A 65 -2.54 -12.17 -3.53
C ALA A 65 -3.91 -12.60 -2.97
N ASN A 66 -3.94 -13.38 -1.88
CA ASN A 66 -5.18 -13.83 -1.23
C ASN A 66 -5.92 -12.71 -0.49
N LYS A 67 -5.33 -11.51 -0.36
CA LYS A 67 -5.93 -10.35 0.30
C LYS A 67 -6.04 -9.13 -0.62
N ILE A 68 -5.77 -9.32 -1.92
CA ILE A 68 -5.96 -8.27 -2.91
C ILE A 68 -7.46 -8.18 -3.20
N HIS A 69 -7.97 -6.95 -3.33
CA HIS A 69 -9.27 -6.68 -3.91
C HIS A 69 -9.05 -5.83 -5.16
N LEU A 70 -9.53 -6.32 -6.31
CA LEU A 70 -9.49 -5.61 -7.58
C LEU A 70 -10.90 -5.18 -7.92
N PHE A 71 -11.08 -3.93 -8.34
CA PHE A 71 -12.38 -3.38 -8.69
C PHE A 71 -12.33 -2.81 -10.10
N ASP A 72 -13.41 -3.00 -10.85
CA ASP A 72 -13.62 -2.33 -12.12
C ASP A 72 -13.91 -0.84 -11.88
N LYS A 73 -13.15 0.05 -12.54
CA LYS A 73 -13.25 1.50 -12.35
C LYS A 73 -14.63 2.07 -12.72
N ASN A 74 -15.30 1.48 -13.71
CA ASN A 74 -16.54 2.04 -14.26
C ASN A 74 -17.78 1.52 -13.52
N THR A 75 -17.71 0.28 -13.04
CA THR A 75 -18.85 -0.44 -12.44
C THR A 75 -18.72 -0.66 -10.94
N GLU A 76 -17.55 -0.37 -10.37
CA GLU A 76 -17.19 -0.60 -8.96
C GLU A 76 -17.31 -2.06 -8.49
N LYS A 77 -17.53 -2.99 -9.42
CA LYS A 77 -17.65 -4.43 -9.12
C LYS A 77 -16.29 -5.03 -8.85
N SER A 78 -16.24 -5.98 -7.90
CA SER A 78 -15.05 -6.79 -7.69
C SER A 78 -14.73 -7.60 -8.95
N LEU A 79 -13.47 -7.54 -9.40
CA LEU A 79 -12.91 -8.34 -10.48
C LEU A 79 -12.32 -9.65 -9.98
N LEU A 80 -12.04 -9.73 -8.68
CA LEU A 80 -11.75 -10.98 -7.99
C LEU A 80 -13.09 -11.51 -7.48
N LEU A 81 -13.75 -12.30 -8.32
CA LEU A 81 -14.90 -13.10 -7.92
C LEU A 81 -14.39 -14.30 -7.13
N ASP A 82 -14.93 -14.52 -5.95
CA ASP A 82 -15.10 -15.88 -5.41
C ASP A 82 -16.37 -16.48 -6.04
#